data_AF-A0A4S8ET76-F1
#
_entry.id   AF-A0A4S8ET76-F1
#
_cell.length_a   1.000
_cell.length_b   1.000
_cell.length_c   1.000
_cell.angle_alpha   90.00
_cell.angle_beta   90.00
_cell.angle_gamma   90.00
#
_symmetry.space_group_name_H-M   'P 1'
#
loop_
_entity.id
_entity.type
_entity.pdbx_description
1 polymer ?
#
loop_
_entity_poly.entity_id
_entity_poly.type
_entity_poly.pdbx_seq_one_letter_code
_entity_poly.pdbx_strand_id
1 'polypeptide(L)'
;MSDTAGAQFSPQEWETRTELAAAYRLVDNLGWTDLLASHLSAVVPGDEDHFLINRYGLAFDEITASNLVRVALDGSTIDPKNRIIGTGAFAIHSAVHAAHPHLKAAFHLHTRETVAIASQKGGLLPLTQMALSVFPFVRYHEFTGFSDVEEREEIVQSLGDGRVLIMRNHGVLVAGETVGEAFGFAWRIQRACVMQLAAQIGTHSAELNTLSDEVRDRAISQVAKIVSKDGWNRIGKHDWAALVRRIDRAAPEYRT
;
A
#
# COMPACT_ATOMS: atom_id res chain seq x y z
N MET A 1 -26.44 -0.75 -18.72
CA MET A 1 -26.45 0.68 -18.32
C MET A 1 -25.01 1.12 -18.04
N SER A 2 -24.13 1.04 -19.04
CA SER A 2 -22.68 1.21 -18.89
C SER A 2 -22.19 2.17 -19.96
N ASP A 3 -21.91 3.42 -19.59
CA ASP A 3 -20.88 4.30 -20.19
C ASP A 3 -20.95 5.76 -19.70
N THR A 4 -21.98 6.16 -18.95
CA THR A 4 -22.14 7.58 -18.57
C THR A 4 -21.29 8.02 -17.37
N ALA A 5 -20.74 7.10 -16.58
CA ALA A 5 -19.97 7.46 -15.38
C ALA A 5 -18.61 8.12 -15.71
N GLY A 6 -17.92 7.64 -16.75
CA GLY A 6 -16.63 8.21 -17.17
C GLY A 6 -16.73 9.64 -17.70
N ALA A 7 -17.90 10.04 -18.24
CA ALA A 7 -18.13 11.38 -18.79
C ALA A 7 -18.14 12.50 -17.73
N GLN A 8 -18.24 12.15 -16.45
CA GLN A 8 -18.20 13.11 -15.33
C GLN A 8 -16.77 13.48 -14.91
N PHE A 9 -15.76 12.69 -15.29
CA PHE A 9 -14.39 12.83 -14.82
C PHE A 9 -13.44 13.20 -15.96
N SER A 10 -12.34 13.86 -15.64
CA SER A 10 -11.26 14.03 -16.63
C SER A 10 -10.68 12.65 -17.01
N PRO A 11 -10.08 12.50 -18.20
CA PRO A 11 -9.44 11.24 -18.58
C PRO A 11 -8.40 10.76 -17.55
N GLN A 12 -7.62 11.67 -16.98
CA GLN A 12 -6.60 11.38 -15.96
C GLN A 12 -7.21 10.95 -14.62
N GLU A 13 -8.30 11.60 -14.20
CA GLU A 13 -9.02 11.20 -12.99
C GLU A 13 -9.67 9.83 -13.18
N TRP A 14 -10.29 9.56 -14.33
CA TRP A 14 -10.92 8.28 -14.62
C TRP A 14 -9.92 7.12 -14.68
N GLU A 15 -8.75 7.34 -15.27
CA GLU A 15 -7.66 6.36 -15.28
C GLU A 15 -7.19 6.08 -13.84
N THR A 16 -6.96 7.12 -13.03
CA THR A 16 -6.52 6.96 -11.63
C THR A 16 -7.58 6.22 -10.79
N ARG A 17 -8.87 6.54 -10.98
CA ARG A 17 -9.99 5.84 -10.34
C ARG A 17 -10.03 4.37 -10.72
N THR A 18 -9.86 4.06 -12.00
CA THR A 18 -9.87 2.69 -12.51
C THR A 18 -8.70 1.88 -11.93
N GLU A 19 -7.50 2.45 -11.94
CA GLU A 19 -6.29 1.84 -11.38
C GLU A 19 -6.45 1.57 -9.87
N LEU A 20 -6.93 2.57 -9.12
CA LEU A 20 -7.16 2.43 -7.69
C LEU A 20 -8.25 1.39 -7.37
N ALA A 21 -9.35 1.39 -8.12
CA ALA A 21 -10.41 0.38 -7.97
C ALA A 21 -9.90 -1.04 -8.28
N ALA A 22 -9.00 -1.20 -9.27
CA ALA A 22 -8.32 -2.48 -9.52
C ALA A 22 -7.51 -2.95 -8.30
N ALA A 23 -6.82 -2.02 -7.63
CA ALA A 23 -6.05 -2.32 -6.43
C ALA A 23 -6.94 -2.80 -5.28
N TYR A 24 -8.09 -2.15 -5.05
CA TYR A 24 -9.09 -2.62 -4.07
C TYR A 24 -9.54 -4.05 -4.37
N ARG A 25 -9.92 -4.35 -5.62
CA ARG A 25 -10.33 -5.71 -6.02
C ARG A 25 -9.21 -6.74 -5.90
N LEU A 26 -7.95 -6.35 -6.15
CA LEU A 26 -6.81 -7.24 -5.94
C LEU A 26 -6.58 -7.55 -4.46
N VAL A 27 -6.68 -6.55 -3.59
CA VAL A 27 -6.54 -6.74 -2.14
C VAL A 27 -7.61 -7.69 -1.62
N ASP A 28 -8.86 -7.53 -2.05
CA ASP A 28 -9.94 -8.47 -1.76
C ASP A 28 -9.66 -9.88 -2.30
N ASN A 29 -9.33 -10.00 -3.59
CA ASN A 29 -9.06 -11.29 -4.24
C ASN A 29 -7.89 -12.08 -3.62
N LEU A 30 -6.98 -11.39 -2.92
CA LEU A 30 -5.85 -11.98 -2.22
C LEU A 30 -6.13 -12.23 -0.72
N GLY A 31 -7.31 -11.86 -0.22
CA GLY A 31 -7.70 -12.03 1.17
C GLY A 31 -6.95 -11.12 2.14
N TRP A 32 -6.59 -9.91 1.69
CA TRP A 32 -5.79 -8.95 2.47
C TRP A 32 -6.65 -7.89 3.19
N THR A 33 -7.97 -7.99 3.08
CA THR A 33 -8.93 -7.11 3.72
C THR A 33 -9.04 -7.38 5.22
N ASP A 34 -9.30 -6.32 5.99
CA ASP A 34 -9.74 -6.40 7.38
C ASP A 34 -11.05 -5.61 7.54
N LEU A 35 -12.17 -6.25 7.19
CA LEU A 35 -13.50 -5.62 7.11
C LEU A 35 -13.41 -4.24 6.43
N LEU A 36 -13.72 -3.16 7.16
CA LEU A 36 -13.71 -1.78 6.68
C LEU A 36 -12.51 -0.95 7.20
N ALA A 37 -11.52 -1.60 7.81
CA ALA A 37 -10.41 -0.93 8.51
C ALA A 37 -9.24 -0.57 7.58
N SER A 38 -9.05 -1.26 6.46
CA SER A 38 -7.99 -0.96 5.49
C SER A 38 -8.41 0.14 4.50
N HIS A 39 -7.42 0.82 3.92
CA HIS A 39 -7.68 1.93 2.99
C HIS A 39 -6.53 2.15 2.00
N LEU A 40 -6.90 2.53 0.78
CA LEU A 40 -5.99 2.79 -0.33
C LEU A 40 -6.29 4.18 -0.90
N SER A 41 -5.26 4.88 -1.32
CA SER A 41 -5.41 6.23 -1.86
C SER A 41 -4.56 6.43 -3.10
N ALA A 42 -5.03 7.32 -3.97
CA ALA A 42 -4.24 7.78 -5.11
C ALA A 42 -4.50 9.25 -5.43
N VAL A 43 -3.44 10.00 -5.74
CA VAL A 43 -3.49 11.38 -6.21
C VAL A 43 -3.66 11.39 -7.72
N VAL A 44 -4.59 12.22 -8.22
CA VAL A 44 -4.80 12.39 -9.65
C VAL A 44 -3.65 13.23 -10.23
N PRO A 45 -2.96 12.79 -11.30
CA PRO A 45 -1.92 13.59 -11.93
C PRO A 45 -2.43 14.98 -12.35
N GLY A 46 -1.77 16.03 -11.85
CA GLY A 46 -2.14 17.43 -12.12
C GLY A 46 -3.11 18.03 -11.09
N ASP A 47 -3.52 17.27 -10.07
CA ASP A 47 -4.38 17.71 -8.99
C ASP A 47 -3.80 17.28 -7.63
N GLU A 48 -2.75 18.00 -7.23
CA GLU A 48 -1.94 17.67 -6.05
C GLU A 48 -2.62 18.01 -4.72
N ASP A 49 -3.71 18.78 -4.76
CA ASP A 49 -4.46 19.20 -3.57
C ASP A 49 -5.50 18.16 -3.15
N HIS A 50 -5.72 17.11 -3.95
CA HIS A 50 -6.75 16.10 -3.72
C HIS A 50 -6.23 14.67 -3.91
N PHE A 51 -6.88 13.73 -3.25
CA PHE A 51 -6.69 12.31 -3.49
C PHE A 51 -8.04 11.56 -3.51
N LEU A 52 -8.01 10.41 -4.17
CA LEU A 52 -9.09 9.43 -4.23
C LEU A 52 -8.91 8.42 -3.10
N ILE A 53 -10.01 7.99 -2.49
CA ILE A 53 -10.04 6.95 -1.44
C ILE A 53 -11.39 6.23 -1.45
N ASN A 54 -11.52 5.06 -0.80
CA ASN A 54 -12.80 4.37 -0.71
C ASN A 54 -13.83 5.16 0.11
N ARG A 55 -15.09 5.03 -0.31
CA ARG A 55 -16.23 5.46 0.49
C ARG A 55 -16.36 4.55 1.72
N TYR A 56 -16.58 5.15 2.89
CA TYR A 56 -16.80 4.37 4.10
C TYR A 56 -18.12 3.58 4.02
N GLY A 57 -18.09 2.33 4.48
CA GLY A 57 -19.25 1.43 4.47
C GLY A 57 -19.32 0.47 3.29
N LEU A 58 -18.40 0.59 2.32
CA LEU A 58 -18.24 -0.37 1.23
C LEU A 58 -17.10 -1.33 1.53
N ALA A 59 -17.34 -2.62 1.35
CA ALA A 59 -16.30 -3.63 1.30
C ALA A 59 -15.45 -3.47 0.03
N PHE A 60 -14.25 -4.03 0.02
CA PHE A 60 -13.29 -3.83 -1.09
C PHE A 60 -13.76 -4.48 -2.40
N ASP A 61 -14.57 -5.54 -2.32
CA ASP A 61 -15.26 -6.16 -3.45
C ASP A 61 -16.47 -5.35 -3.95
N GLU A 62 -16.85 -4.26 -3.28
CA GLU A 62 -17.90 -3.34 -3.75
C GLU A 62 -17.32 -2.09 -4.42
N ILE A 63 -16.01 -1.86 -4.34
CA ILE A 63 -15.38 -0.65 -4.88
C ILE A 63 -15.40 -0.64 -6.41
N THR A 64 -15.75 0.49 -6.99
CA THR A 64 -15.72 0.75 -8.43
C THR A 64 -15.08 2.12 -8.69
N ALA A 65 -14.64 2.38 -9.92
CA ALA A 65 -14.04 3.65 -10.30
C ALA A 65 -14.96 4.85 -9.98
N SER A 66 -16.26 4.71 -10.22
CA SER A 66 -17.26 5.76 -9.99
C SER A 66 -17.62 5.98 -8.52
N ASN A 67 -17.47 4.97 -7.65
CA ASN A 67 -17.86 5.10 -6.23
C ASN A 67 -16.72 5.52 -5.29
N LEU A 68 -15.49 5.67 -5.82
CA LEU A 68 -14.38 6.31 -5.12
C LEU A 68 -14.72 7.78 -4.82
N VAL A 69 -14.26 8.24 -3.65
CA VAL A 69 -14.51 9.61 -3.19
C VAL A 69 -13.25 10.44 -3.33
N ARG A 70 -13.42 11.70 -3.73
CA ARG A 70 -12.34 12.68 -3.86
C ARG A 70 -12.34 13.59 -2.62
N VAL A 71 -11.18 13.72 -1.98
CA VAL A 71 -11.00 14.44 -0.72
C VAL A 71 -9.83 15.40 -0.87
N ALA A 72 -9.94 16.61 -0.32
CA ALA A 72 -8.82 17.54 -0.26
C ALA A 72 -7.82 17.12 0.82
N LEU A 73 -6.54 17.45 0.62
CA LEU A 73 -5.48 17.16 1.61
C LEU A 73 -5.70 17.84 2.97
N ASP A 74 -6.49 18.91 3.02
CA ASP A 74 -6.87 19.60 4.26
C ASP A 74 -8.02 18.92 5.04
N GLY A 75 -8.65 17.89 4.45
CA GLY A 75 -9.75 17.12 5.07
C GLY A 75 -11.13 17.61 4.68
N SER A 76 -11.23 18.67 3.88
CA SER A 76 -12.50 19.06 3.29
C SER A 76 -12.92 18.04 2.22
N THR A 77 -14.19 17.64 2.26
CA THR A 77 -14.79 16.77 1.23
C THR A 77 -15.47 17.64 0.19
N ILE A 78 -15.24 17.35 -1.09
CA ILE A 78 -15.97 18.03 -2.17
C ILE A 78 -17.42 17.52 -2.25
N ASP A 79 -17.67 16.28 -1.81
CA ASP A 79 -19.00 15.66 -1.87
C ASP A 79 -19.65 15.48 -0.48
N PRO A 80 -20.63 16.32 -0.10
CA PRO A 80 -21.33 16.23 1.19
C PRO A 80 -22.20 14.96 1.34
N LYS A 81 -22.44 14.19 0.27
CA LYS A 81 -23.19 12.92 0.32
C LYS A 81 -22.29 11.71 0.62
N ASN A 82 -20.97 11.90 0.62
CA ASN A 82 -20.01 10.84 0.79
C ASN A 82 -19.38 10.89 2.17
N ARG A 83 -19.67 9.88 2.98
CA ARG A 83 -18.93 9.63 4.21
C ARG A 83 -17.55 9.09 3.83
N ILE A 84 -16.51 9.85 4.16
CA ILE A 84 -15.13 9.36 4.12
C ILE A 84 -14.88 8.43 5.30
N ILE A 85 -13.78 7.67 5.20
CA ILE A 85 -13.24 6.85 6.28
C ILE A 85 -12.89 7.78 7.46
N GLY A 86 -12.95 7.24 8.68
CA GLY A 86 -12.70 7.99 9.92
C GLY A 86 -11.44 8.86 9.90
N THR A 87 -11.39 9.85 10.79
CA THR A 87 -10.37 10.90 10.86
C THR A 87 -8.92 10.38 10.84
N GLY A 88 -8.66 9.22 11.46
CA GLY A 88 -7.32 8.59 11.49
C GLY A 88 -6.85 8.09 10.11
N ALA A 89 -7.71 7.38 9.38
CA ALA A 89 -7.38 6.90 8.02
C ALA A 89 -7.02 8.06 7.09
N PHE A 90 -7.83 9.12 7.13
CA PHE A 90 -7.59 10.35 6.39
C PHE A 90 -6.25 11.00 6.80
N ALA A 91 -5.93 11.04 8.09
CA ALA A 91 -4.72 11.67 8.60
C ALA A 91 -3.44 11.04 8.03
N ILE A 92 -3.38 9.70 7.97
CA ILE A 92 -2.20 8.98 7.45
C ILE A 92 -1.98 9.30 5.96
N HIS A 93 -3.03 9.19 5.14
CA HIS A 93 -2.92 9.40 3.69
C HIS A 93 -2.63 10.85 3.33
N SER A 94 -3.31 11.80 3.98
CA SER A 94 -3.06 13.23 3.76
C SER A 94 -1.63 13.62 4.14
N ALA A 95 -1.10 13.09 5.24
CA ALA A 95 0.28 13.36 5.66
C ALA A 95 1.31 12.84 4.64
N VAL A 96 1.14 11.60 4.15
CA VAL A 96 2.05 11.03 3.14
C VAL A 96 2.03 11.84 1.84
N HIS A 97 0.85 12.14 1.31
CA HIS A 97 0.74 12.86 0.04
C HIS A 97 1.23 14.31 0.14
N ALA A 98 0.96 15.00 1.26
CA ALA A 98 1.43 16.35 1.49
C ALA A 98 2.95 16.42 1.64
N ALA A 99 3.56 15.49 2.41
CA ALA A 99 5.00 15.49 2.64
C ALA A 99 5.81 14.91 1.48
N HIS A 100 5.22 14.01 0.70
CA HIS A 100 5.86 13.36 -0.44
C HIS A 100 5.01 13.48 -1.70
N PRO A 101 4.94 14.65 -2.36
CA PRO A 101 4.11 14.87 -3.54
C PRO A 101 4.44 13.93 -4.72
N HIS A 102 5.61 13.32 -4.74
CA HIS A 102 5.99 12.33 -5.76
C HIS A 102 5.36 10.94 -5.53
N LEU A 103 4.91 10.63 -4.30
CA LEU A 103 4.24 9.38 -3.95
C LEU A 103 2.74 9.52 -4.22
N LYS A 104 2.33 9.09 -5.41
CA LYS A 104 0.95 9.23 -5.90
C LYS A 104 0.00 8.17 -5.41
N ALA A 105 0.47 7.10 -4.77
CA ALA A 105 -0.38 6.08 -4.18
C ALA A 105 0.12 5.69 -2.79
N ALA A 106 -0.80 5.50 -1.86
CA ALA A 106 -0.51 5.02 -0.52
C ALA A 106 -1.57 4.01 -0.07
N PHE A 107 -1.14 2.85 0.46
CA PHE A 107 -1.98 1.73 0.91
C PHE A 107 -1.69 1.40 2.37
N HIS A 108 -2.73 1.36 3.20
CA HIS A 108 -2.66 0.89 4.56
C HIS A 108 -3.39 -0.45 4.69
N LEU A 109 -2.68 -1.48 5.17
CA LEU A 109 -3.16 -2.85 5.21
C LEU A 109 -2.91 -3.51 6.56
N HIS A 110 -3.88 -4.31 7.01
CA HIS A 110 -3.89 -5.03 8.29
C HIS A 110 -3.86 -6.55 8.12
N THR A 111 -3.09 -7.07 7.15
CA THR A 111 -3.06 -8.52 6.95
C THR A 111 -2.51 -9.22 8.18
N ARG A 112 -2.98 -10.46 8.43
CA ARG A 112 -2.52 -11.29 9.54
C ARG A 112 -0.99 -11.35 9.62
N GLU A 113 -0.32 -11.58 8.49
CA GLU A 113 1.12 -11.77 8.47
C GLU A 113 1.90 -10.47 8.70
N THR A 114 1.44 -9.35 8.13
CA THR A 114 2.08 -8.05 8.37
C THR A 114 1.91 -7.60 9.81
N VAL A 115 0.72 -7.79 10.40
CA VAL A 115 0.46 -7.49 11.81
C VAL A 115 1.30 -8.37 12.73
N ALA A 116 1.40 -9.67 12.43
CA ALA A 116 2.20 -10.59 13.22
C ALA A 116 3.69 -10.20 13.21
N ILE A 117 4.27 -9.88 12.05
CA ILE A 117 5.66 -9.40 11.96
C ILE A 117 5.84 -8.03 12.62
N ALA A 118 4.91 -7.09 12.43
CA ALA A 118 4.95 -5.79 13.08
C ALA A 118 4.93 -5.88 14.61
N SER A 119 4.36 -6.96 15.15
CA SER A 119 4.29 -7.24 16.59
C SER A 119 5.53 -7.94 17.14
N GLN A 120 6.47 -8.38 16.29
CA GLN A 120 7.71 -9.00 16.74
C GLN A 120 8.78 -7.93 17.03
N LYS A 121 9.52 -8.07 18.14
CA LYS A 121 10.66 -7.19 18.45
C LYS A 121 11.66 -7.07 17.28
N GLY A 122 11.95 -8.20 16.62
CA GLY A 122 12.85 -8.26 15.48
C GLY A 122 12.30 -7.68 14.17
N GLY A 123 10.99 -7.44 14.08
CA GLY A 123 10.34 -6.97 12.85
C GLY A 123 10.61 -7.87 11.65
N LEU A 124 10.76 -7.29 10.47
CA LEU A 124 11.19 -7.98 9.26
C LEU A 124 12.68 -8.34 9.36
N LEU A 125 12.99 -9.62 9.18
CA LEU A 125 14.33 -10.18 9.18
C LEU A 125 14.85 -10.37 7.76
N PRO A 126 16.14 -10.10 7.49
CA PRO A 126 16.76 -10.26 6.17
C PRO A 126 17.11 -11.72 5.87
N LEU A 127 16.12 -12.62 5.92
CA LEU A 127 16.30 -14.08 5.84
C LEU A 127 16.15 -14.64 4.42
N THR A 128 15.28 -14.05 3.61
CA THR A 128 14.91 -14.58 2.29
C THR A 128 15.21 -13.58 1.20
N GLN A 129 15.37 -14.04 -0.03
CA GLN A 129 15.49 -13.16 -1.20
C GLN A 129 14.32 -12.17 -1.29
N MET A 130 13.10 -12.59 -0.92
CA MET A 130 11.94 -11.70 -0.87
C MET A 130 12.07 -10.62 0.20
N ALA A 131 12.52 -10.97 1.41
CA ALA A 131 12.78 -9.98 2.46
C ALA A 131 13.86 -8.99 2.02
N LEU A 132 14.99 -9.48 1.49
CA LEU A 132 16.06 -8.65 0.95
C LEU A 132 15.60 -7.74 -0.21
N SER A 133 14.57 -8.17 -0.97
CA SER A 133 14.03 -7.38 -2.09
C SER A 133 13.30 -6.10 -1.65
N VAL A 134 12.79 -6.07 -0.42
CA VAL A 134 12.02 -4.94 0.14
C VAL A 134 12.74 -4.26 1.31
N PHE A 135 13.67 -4.95 1.96
CA PHE A 135 14.42 -4.49 3.13
C PHE A 135 14.95 -3.04 3.04
N PRO A 136 15.55 -2.59 1.91
CA PRO A 136 16.10 -1.24 1.81
C PRO A 136 15.04 -0.13 1.96
N PHE A 137 13.79 -0.47 1.65
CA PHE A 137 12.66 0.46 1.61
C PHE A 137 11.82 0.43 2.90
N VAL A 138 12.17 -0.44 3.85
CA VAL A 138 11.44 -0.64 5.10
C VAL A 138 11.90 0.37 6.15
N ARG A 139 10.94 1.01 6.79
CA ARG A 139 11.09 1.82 8.01
C ARG A 139 10.09 1.33 9.06
N TYR A 140 10.21 1.85 10.29
CA TYR A 140 9.34 1.49 11.40
C TYR A 140 8.71 2.73 12.02
N HIS A 141 7.47 2.59 12.46
CA HIS A 141 6.77 3.58 13.28
C HIS A 141 6.22 2.88 14.52
N GLU A 142 6.41 3.48 15.70
CA GLU A 142 5.95 2.92 16.96
C GLU A 142 4.45 3.16 17.15
N PHE A 143 3.76 2.21 17.78
CA PHE A 143 2.32 2.33 18.02
C PHE A 143 2.05 3.33 19.14
N THR A 144 1.31 4.39 18.85
CA THR A 144 0.97 5.44 19.83
C THR A 144 -0.49 5.39 20.27
N GLY A 145 -1.34 4.61 19.61
CA GLY A 145 -2.76 4.46 19.93
C GLY A 145 -3.64 4.43 18.69
N PHE A 146 -4.94 4.61 18.88
CA PHE A 146 -5.91 4.71 17.78
C PHE A 146 -5.99 6.15 17.27
N SER A 147 -4.93 6.57 16.58
CA SER A 147 -4.72 7.78 15.76
C SER A 147 -5.42 9.09 16.18
N ASP A 148 -4.59 10.06 16.57
CA ASP A 148 -4.94 11.48 16.70
C ASP A 148 -4.25 12.30 15.58
N VAL A 149 -4.65 13.56 15.36
CA VAL A 149 -4.12 14.41 14.26
C VAL A 149 -2.61 14.66 14.39
N GLU A 150 -2.10 14.54 15.61
CA GLU A 150 -0.73 14.74 16.03
C GLU A 150 0.23 13.67 15.48
N GLU A 151 -0.26 12.48 15.10
CA GLU A 151 0.56 11.37 14.59
C GLU A 151 1.09 11.61 13.15
N ARG A 152 0.52 12.59 12.44
CA ARG A 152 0.85 12.88 11.02
C ARG A 152 2.32 13.17 10.79
N GLU A 153 2.88 14.07 11.60
CA GLU A 153 4.28 14.49 11.46
C GLU A 153 5.24 13.34 11.77
N GLU A 154 4.92 12.53 12.79
CA GLU A 154 5.72 11.38 13.20
C GLU A 154 5.70 10.27 12.15
N ILE A 155 4.55 10.02 11.51
CA ILE A 155 4.44 9.05 10.40
C ILE A 155 5.31 9.48 9.22
N VAL A 156 5.27 10.75 8.85
CA VAL A 156 6.10 11.31 7.77
C VAL A 156 7.58 11.19 8.10
N GLN A 157 7.97 11.57 9.32
CA GLN A 157 9.36 11.44 9.79
C GLN A 157 9.82 9.98 9.79
N SER A 158 8.96 9.06 10.23
CA SER A 158 9.25 7.63 10.27
C SER A 158 9.37 7.03 8.86
N LEU A 159 8.53 7.46 7.92
CA LEU A 159 8.59 7.02 6.53
C LEU A 159 9.87 7.51 5.84
N GLY A 160 10.25 8.77 6.04
CA GLY A 160 11.48 9.35 5.46
C GLY A 160 11.57 9.14 3.95
N ASP A 161 12.66 8.53 3.48
CA ASP A 161 12.89 8.16 2.08
C ASP A 161 12.38 6.74 1.72
N GLY A 162 11.75 6.05 2.67
CA GLY A 162 11.23 4.70 2.53
C GLY A 162 10.04 4.57 1.58
N ARG A 163 9.57 3.33 1.41
CA ARG A 163 8.34 3.00 0.68
C ARG A 163 7.40 2.10 1.46
N VAL A 164 7.91 1.45 2.51
CA VAL A 164 7.17 0.55 3.39
C VAL A 164 7.44 0.98 4.82
N LEU A 165 6.40 1.37 5.52
CA LEU A 165 6.44 1.68 6.94
C LEU A 165 5.74 0.54 7.69
N ILE A 166 6.52 -0.26 8.43
CA ILE A 166 5.97 -1.25 9.36
C ILE A 166 5.52 -0.49 10.61
N MET A 167 4.22 -0.40 10.80
CA MET A 167 3.61 0.24 11.97
C MET A 167 3.52 -0.83 13.05
N ARG A 168 4.37 -0.73 14.08
CA ARG A 168 4.47 -1.70 15.18
C ARG A 168 3.08 -2.02 15.72
N ASN A 169 2.83 -3.30 15.98
CA ASN A 169 1.56 -3.78 16.54
C ASN A 169 0.28 -3.44 15.73
N HIS A 170 0.39 -2.87 14.53
CA HIS A 170 -0.74 -2.33 13.78
C HIS A 170 -0.83 -2.89 12.34
N GLY A 171 0.23 -2.82 11.55
CA GLY A 171 0.17 -3.24 10.14
C GLY A 171 1.26 -2.60 9.29
N VAL A 172 0.94 -2.33 8.03
CA VAL A 172 1.86 -1.65 7.11
C VAL A 172 1.20 -0.47 6.41
N LEU A 173 1.97 0.59 6.21
CA LEU A 173 1.68 1.66 5.27
C LEU A 173 2.70 1.57 4.14
N VAL A 174 2.22 1.54 2.90
CA VAL A 174 3.06 1.41 1.71
C VAL A 174 2.78 2.57 0.78
N ALA A 175 3.81 3.14 0.16
CA ALA A 175 3.67 4.25 -0.76
C ALA A 175 4.48 4.04 -2.06
N GLY A 176 4.03 4.63 -3.16
CA GLY A 176 4.68 4.54 -4.46
C GLY A 176 4.32 5.70 -5.40
N GLU A 177 5.12 5.89 -6.44
CA GLU A 177 4.90 6.89 -7.50
C GLU A 177 3.69 6.55 -8.38
N THR A 178 3.22 5.31 -8.34
CA THR A 178 2.04 4.82 -9.07
C THR A 178 1.30 3.79 -8.23
N VAL A 179 0.02 3.54 -8.54
CA VAL A 179 -0.78 2.46 -7.92
C VAL A 179 -0.07 1.10 -8.06
N GLY A 180 0.45 0.80 -9.25
CA GLY A 180 1.18 -0.44 -9.49
C GLY A 180 2.47 -0.57 -8.66
N GLU A 181 3.21 0.52 -8.46
CA GLU A 181 4.42 0.51 -7.61
C GLU A 181 4.07 0.31 -6.14
N ALA A 182 3.06 1.03 -5.61
CA ALA A 182 2.57 0.82 -4.25
C ALA A 182 2.07 -0.63 -4.04
N PHE A 183 1.36 -1.19 -5.02
CA PHE A 183 0.93 -2.59 -4.96
C PHE A 183 2.12 -3.55 -4.99
N GLY A 184 3.13 -3.28 -5.82
CA GLY A 184 4.35 -4.08 -5.90
C GLY A 184 5.12 -4.13 -4.57
N PHE A 185 5.19 -3.00 -3.86
CA PHE A 185 5.74 -2.96 -2.49
C PHE A 185 4.87 -3.73 -1.50
N ALA A 186 3.54 -3.54 -1.53
CA ALA A 186 2.59 -4.28 -0.68
C ALA A 186 2.72 -5.79 -0.87
N TRP A 187 2.81 -6.26 -2.11
CA TRP A 187 3.06 -7.66 -2.44
C TRP A 187 4.38 -8.16 -1.86
N ARG A 188 5.46 -7.40 -2.02
CA ARG A 188 6.78 -7.81 -1.52
C ARG A 188 6.83 -7.92 -0.01
N ILE A 189 6.34 -6.91 0.72
CA ILE A 189 6.31 -6.96 2.18
C ILE A 189 5.40 -8.09 2.67
N GLN A 190 4.21 -8.25 2.06
CA GLN A 190 3.31 -9.35 2.40
C GLN A 190 3.99 -10.71 2.24
N ARG A 191 4.60 -10.96 1.08
CA ARG A 191 5.27 -12.22 0.78
C ARG A 191 6.46 -12.46 1.71
N ALA A 192 7.21 -11.42 2.05
CA ALA A 192 8.32 -11.54 2.99
C ALA A 192 7.83 -11.92 4.40
N CYS A 193 6.76 -11.30 4.89
CA CYS A 193 6.15 -11.63 6.18
C CYS A 193 5.61 -13.06 6.23
N VAL A 194 4.90 -13.50 5.18
CA VAL A 194 4.43 -14.90 5.04
C VAL A 194 5.59 -15.88 5.14
N MET A 195 6.68 -15.64 4.40
CA MET A 195 7.85 -16.52 4.39
C MET A 195 8.57 -16.53 5.74
N GLN A 196 8.72 -15.37 6.38
CA GLN A 196 9.36 -15.29 7.69
C GLN A 196 8.58 -16.06 8.75
N LEU A 197 7.26 -15.87 8.81
CA LEU A 197 6.42 -16.61 9.75
C LEU A 197 6.49 -18.11 9.50
N ALA A 198 6.43 -18.55 8.24
CA ALA A 198 6.56 -19.96 7.89
C ALA A 198 7.93 -20.54 8.30
N ALA A 199 9.01 -19.79 8.11
CA ALA A 199 10.35 -20.18 8.54
C ALA A 199 10.48 -20.25 10.07
N GLN A 200 9.74 -19.40 10.80
CA GLN A 200 9.73 -19.35 12.26
C GLN A 200 8.90 -20.46 12.92
N ILE A 201 8.10 -21.22 12.17
CA ILE A 201 7.34 -22.36 12.71
C ILE A 201 8.32 -23.44 13.16
N GLY A 202 8.28 -23.80 14.44
CA GLY A 202 9.11 -24.89 14.97
C GLY A 202 10.58 -24.52 15.19
N THR A 203 10.95 -23.23 15.22
CA THR A 203 12.36 -22.82 15.42
C THR A 203 12.96 -23.21 16.77
N HIS A 204 12.14 -23.65 17.72
CA HIS A 204 12.64 -24.28 18.94
C HIS A 204 13.40 -25.60 18.68
N SER A 205 13.16 -26.23 17.51
CA SER A 205 13.78 -27.50 17.11
C SER A 205 14.65 -27.40 15.86
N ALA A 206 14.67 -26.25 15.17
CA ALA A 206 15.51 -25.99 14.00
C ALA A 206 15.90 -24.50 13.95
N GLU A 207 17.19 -24.21 14.03
CA GLU A 207 17.69 -22.84 13.91
C GLU A 207 17.50 -22.28 12.49
N LEU A 208 17.20 -20.99 12.41
CA LEU A 208 17.09 -20.31 11.12
C LEU A 208 18.48 -20.19 10.47
N ASN A 209 18.57 -20.55 9.20
CA ASN A 209 19.78 -20.29 8.41
C ASN A 209 19.92 -18.78 8.16
N THR A 210 20.94 -18.15 8.74
CA THR A 210 21.18 -16.70 8.63
C THR A 210 22.17 -16.39 7.52
N LEU A 211 22.04 -15.18 6.95
CA LEU A 211 22.99 -14.66 5.97
C LEU A 211 24.08 -13.86 6.67
N SER A 212 25.33 -14.03 6.24
CA SER A 212 26.41 -13.13 6.63
C SER A 212 26.12 -11.70 6.16
N ASP A 213 26.67 -10.72 6.88
CA ASP A 213 26.46 -9.31 6.54
C ASP A 213 26.97 -8.98 5.12
N GLU A 214 28.09 -9.58 4.70
CA GLU A 214 28.60 -9.43 3.33
C GLU A 214 27.59 -9.88 2.25
N VAL A 215 26.97 -11.04 2.45
CA VAL A 215 25.96 -11.56 1.50
C VAL A 215 24.72 -10.69 1.51
N ARG A 216 24.30 -10.23 2.70
CA ARG A 216 23.14 -9.34 2.87
C ARG A 216 23.35 -8.01 2.14
N ASP A 217 24.49 -7.36 2.37
CA ASP A 217 24.82 -6.05 1.79
C ASP A 217 24.97 -6.14 0.28
N ARG A 218 25.58 -7.22 -0.21
CA ARG A 218 25.67 -7.51 -1.65
C ARG A 218 24.27 -7.69 -2.26
N ALA A 219 23.41 -8.50 -1.64
CA ALA A 219 22.06 -8.76 -2.13
C ALA A 219 21.21 -7.48 -2.15
N ILE A 220 21.27 -6.68 -1.08
CA ILE A 220 20.60 -5.37 -0.98
C ILE A 220 21.08 -4.44 -2.09
N SER A 221 22.39 -4.31 -2.29
CA SER A 221 22.97 -3.44 -3.31
C SER A 221 22.58 -3.86 -4.73
N GLN A 222 22.48 -5.17 -4.99
CA GLN A 222 22.02 -5.71 -6.28
C GLN A 222 20.54 -5.42 -6.51
N VAL A 223 19.70 -5.73 -5.52
CA VAL A 223 18.25 -5.48 -5.59
C VAL A 223 17.99 -4.00 -5.81
N ALA A 224 18.62 -3.11 -5.05
CA ALA A 224 18.41 -1.67 -5.15
C ALA A 224 18.59 -1.18 -6.59
N LYS A 225 19.56 -1.72 -7.33
CA LYS A 225 19.76 -1.43 -8.76
C LYS A 225 18.69 -2.07 -9.64
N ILE A 226 18.40 -3.35 -9.43
CA ILE A 226 17.43 -4.14 -10.23
C ILE A 226 16.02 -3.54 -10.19
N VAL A 227 15.60 -3.10 -9.00
CA VAL A 227 14.23 -2.64 -8.73
C VAL A 227 14.05 -1.12 -8.76
N SER A 228 15.15 -0.38 -8.96
CA SER A 228 15.13 1.08 -9.10
C SER A 228 14.29 1.53 -10.30
N LYS A 229 14.06 2.85 -10.36
CA LYS A 229 13.36 3.51 -11.47
C LYS A 229 13.98 3.19 -12.84
N ASP A 230 15.32 3.09 -12.89
CA ASP A 230 16.09 2.79 -14.10
C ASP A 230 16.46 1.29 -14.21
N GLY A 231 16.02 0.49 -13.25
CA GLY A 231 16.24 -0.94 -13.21
C GLY A 231 15.38 -1.69 -14.23
N TRP A 232 15.88 -2.83 -14.71
CA TRP A 232 15.16 -3.67 -15.66
C TRP A 232 13.87 -4.28 -15.06
N ASN A 233 13.78 -4.38 -13.73
CA ASN A 233 12.63 -4.89 -13.01
C ASN A 233 12.09 -3.87 -11.99
N ARG A 234 11.86 -2.63 -12.45
CA ARG A 234 11.20 -1.59 -11.64
C ARG A 234 9.93 -2.13 -10.99
N ILE A 235 9.80 -1.96 -9.68
CA ILE A 235 8.63 -2.42 -8.91
C ILE A 235 7.33 -1.89 -9.51
N GLY A 236 6.37 -2.80 -9.72
CA GLY A 236 5.05 -2.46 -10.24
C GLY A 236 4.98 -2.16 -11.75
N LYS A 237 6.10 -1.99 -12.46
CA LYS A 237 6.08 -1.58 -13.87
C LYS A 237 5.48 -2.64 -14.81
N HIS A 238 5.86 -3.91 -14.63
CA HIS A 238 5.46 -5.00 -15.52
C HIS A 238 4.41 -5.92 -14.89
N ASP A 239 4.57 -6.21 -13.59
CA ASP A 239 3.67 -7.10 -12.85
C ASP A 239 2.24 -6.54 -12.77
N TRP A 240 2.11 -5.21 -12.67
CA TRP A 240 0.81 -4.56 -12.48
C TRP A 240 -0.16 -4.82 -13.63
N ALA A 241 0.29 -4.67 -14.88
CA ALA A 241 -0.55 -4.98 -16.05
C ALA A 241 -1.03 -6.44 -16.05
N ALA A 242 -0.22 -7.38 -15.54
CA ALA A 242 -0.63 -8.77 -15.41
C ALA A 242 -1.69 -8.98 -14.31
N LEU A 243 -1.57 -8.26 -13.19
CA LEU A 243 -2.53 -8.26 -12.09
C LEU A 243 -3.86 -7.61 -12.50
N VAL A 244 -3.82 -6.50 -13.24
CA VAL A 244 -5.02 -5.85 -13.81
C VAL A 244 -5.75 -6.81 -14.73
N ARG A 245 -5.05 -7.50 -15.65
CA ARG A 245 -5.67 -8.54 -16.50
C ARG A 245 -6.32 -9.66 -15.69
N ARG A 246 -5.83 -9.97 -14.49
CA ARG A 246 -6.46 -10.96 -13.59
C ARG A 246 -7.79 -10.43 -13.05
N ILE A 247 -7.85 -9.18 -12.60
CA ILE A 247 -9.10 -8.58 -12.13
C ILE A 247 -10.09 -8.32 -13.27
N ASP A 248 -9.63 -7.95 -14.46
CA ASP A 248 -10.50 -7.83 -15.63
C ASP A 248 -11.30 -9.11 -15.92
N ARG A 249 -10.75 -10.28 -15.54
CA ARG A 249 -11.46 -11.57 -15.63
C ARG A 249 -12.30 -11.90 -14.39
N ALA A 250 -11.86 -11.48 -13.21
CA ALA A 250 -12.45 -11.90 -11.95
C ALA A 250 -13.60 -11.00 -11.47
N ALA A 251 -13.51 -9.68 -11.71
CA ALA A 251 -14.44 -8.68 -11.20
C ALA A 251 -14.51 -7.44 -12.12
N PRO A 252 -14.84 -7.59 -13.42
CA PRO A 252 -14.76 -6.52 -14.43
C PRO A 252 -15.57 -5.25 -14.09
N GLU A 253 -16.58 -5.36 -13.24
CA GLU A 253 -17.42 -4.26 -12.78
C GLU A 253 -16.67 -3.17 -12.01
N TYR A 254 -15.44 -3.43 -11.54
CA TYR A 254 -14.60 -2.41 -10.89
C TYR A 254 -14.34 -1.17 -11.76
N ARG A 255 -14.40 -1.32 -13.09
CA ARG A 255 -14.20 -0.24 -14.06
C ARG A 255 -15.41 0.71 -14.17
N THR A 256 -16.51 0.42 -13.48
CA THR A 256 -17.76 1.20 -13.58
C THR A 256 -17.80 2.39 -12.66
#